data_AF-A0A970ZXW5-F1
#
_entry.id   AF-A0A970ZXW5-F1
#
_cell.length_a   1.000
_cell.length_b   1.000
_cell.length_c   1.000
_cell.angle_alpha   90.00
_cell.angle_beta   90.00
_cell.angle_gamma   90.00
#
_symmetry.space_group_name_H-M   'P 1'
#
loop_
_entity.id
_entity.type
_entity.pdbx_description
1 polymer ?
#
loop_
_entity_poly.entity_id
_entity_poly.type
_entity_poly.pdbx_seq_one_letter_code
_entity_poly.pdbx_strand_id
1 'polypeptide(L)'
;MAKPTKHAPAICVGTGIVMAAGAVAGLVTKEPLWAVAGLLPITIYEAYRTEGETTRWASWVLLVALILEALLLVLDVNLDLAQLLGRESEVVAGYTVPLGPVTLVGPVVMAVTAIILIVRTRGRYTRWLAAGIVIGSGVLIYILDPSIIGQWLGVVLDAGLPELQ
;
A
#
# COMPACT_ATOMS: atom_id res chain seq x y z
N MET A 1 -21.91 -5.99 14.76
CA MET A 1 -21.66 -5.77 16.20
C MET A 1 -20.26 -5.18 16.31
N ALA A 2 -20.13 -3.97 16.85
CA ALA A 2 -18.84 -3.29 16.98
C ALA A 2 -17.90 -4.11 17.89
N LYS A 3 -16.72 -4.46 17.39
CA LYS A 3 -15.68 -5.13 18.18
C LYS A 3 -15.25 -4.26 19.37
N PRO A 4 -14.94 -4.88 20.52
CA PRO A 4 -14.62 -4.14 21.74
C PRO A 4 -13.41 -3.22 21.53
N THR A 5 -13.59 -1.93 21.83
CA THR A 5 -12.60 -0.87 21.56
C THR A 5 -11.65 -0.60 22.74
N LYS A 6 -11.80 -1.31 23.86
CA LYS A 6 -11.05 -1.09 25.11
C LYS A 6 -9.53 -1.11 24.91
N HIS A 7 -9.01 -2.01 24.08
CA HIS A 7 -7.58 -2.14 23.78
C HIS A 7 -7.19 -1.62 22.39
N ALA A 8 -8.15 -1.15 21.60
CA ALA A 8 -7.93 -0.66 20.25
C ALA A 8 -6.88 0.47 20.14
N PRO A 9 -6.87 1.51 21.00
CA PRO A 9 -5.88 2.57 20.88
C PRO A 9 -4.44 2.07 21.13
N ALA A 10 -4.25 1.20 22.13
CA ALA A 10 -2.94 0.64 22.44
C ALA A 10 -2.41 -0.25 21.32
N ILE A 11 -3.26 -1.11 20.74
CA ILE A 11 -2.87 -1.98 19.64
C ILE A 11 -2.57 -1.14 18.39
N CYS A 12 -3.40 -0.15 18.08
CA CYS A 12 -3.12 0.80 17.00
C CYS A 12 -1.73 1.40 17.17
N VAL A 13 -1.48 2.10 18.28
CA VAL A 13 -0.17 2.75 18.51
C VAL A 13 0.98 1.75 18.41
N GLY A 14 0.84 0.56 19.00
CA GLY A 14 1.85 -0.49 18.93
C GLY A 14 2.13 -0.94 17.50
N THR A 15 1.11 -1.24 16.70
CA THR A 15 1.30 -1.67 15.30
C THR A 15 1.82 -0.53 14.42
N GLY A 16 1.44 0.72 14.70
CA GLY A 16 1.98 1.89 14.01
C GLY A 16 3.46 2.14 14.31
N ILE A 17 3.90 1.93 15.56
CA ILE A 17 5.33 2.02 15.92
C ILE A 17 6.12 0.94 15.19
N VAL A 18 5.62 -0.30 15.15
CA VAL A 18 6.30 -1.40 14.43
C VAL A 18 6.36 -1.12 12.93
N MET A 19 5.27 -0.61 12.34
CA MET A 19 5.25 -0.20 10.94
C MET A 19 6.27 0.92 10.67
N ALA A 20 6.30 1.95 11.50
CA ALA A 20 7.27 3.04 11.36
C ALA A 20 8.72 2.54 11.50
N ALA A 21 9.00 1.66 12.46
CA ALA A 21 10.32 1.07 12.64
C ALA A 21 10.75 0.24 11.43
N GLY A 22 9.87 -0.61 10.89
CA GLY A 22 10.14 -1.40 9.68
C GLY A 22 10.33 -0.53 8.45
N ALA A 23 9.54 0.54 8.30
CA ALA A 23 9.69 1.52 7.23
C ALA A 23 11.05 2.25 7.31
N VAL A 24 11.42 2.75 8.49
CA VAL A 24 12.73 3.40 8.70
C VAL A 24 13.89 2.42 8.45
N ALA A 25 13.79 1.19 8.98
CA ALA A 25 14.79 0.16 8.73
C ALA A 25 14.95 -0.11 7.24
N GLY A 26 13.84 -0.31 6.50
CA GLY A 26 13.86 -0.54 5.06
C GLY A 26 14.46 0.63 4.26
N LEU A 27 14.22 1.88 4.67
CA LEU A 27 14.83 3.05 4.03
C LEU A 27 16.35 3.12 4.28
N VAL A 28 16.81 2.76 5.49
CA VAL A 28 18.22 2.81 5.86
C VAL A 28 19.01 1.66 5.25
N THR A 29 18.48 0.44 5.29
CA THR A 29 19.14 -0.76 4.73
C THR A 29 18.92 -0.91 3.22
N LYS A 30 17.93 -0.18 2.66
CA LYS A 30 17.43 -0.33 1.28
C LYS A 30 16.90 -1.72 0.97
N GLU A 31 16.54 -2.49 1.99
CA GLU A 31 15.95 -3.81 1.83
C GLU A 31 14.43 -3.74 2.05
N PRO A 32 13.60 -4.08 1.04
CA PRO A 32 12.15 -3.93 1.11
C PRO A 32 11.50 -4.86 2.13
N LEU A 33 12.13 -5.99 2.47
CA LEU A 33 11.60 -6.96 3.44
C LEU A 33 11.41 -6.37 4.84
N TRP A 34 12.22 -5.40 5.26
CA TRP A 34 12.00 -4.70 6.54
C TRP A 34 10.71 -3.90 6.54
N ALA A 35 10.39 -3.24 5.43
CA ALA A 35 9.15 -2.49 5.28
C ALA A 35 7.94 -3.43 5.25
N VAL A 36 8.04 -4.57 4.54
CA VAL A 36 7.00 -5.63 4.55
C VAL A 36 6.77 -6.16 5.98
N ALA A 37 7.84 -6.50 6.70
CA ALA A 37 7.76 -7.03 8.06
C ALA A 37 7.12 -6.03 9.03
N GLY A 38 7.43 -4.74 8.89
CA GLY A 38 6.79 -3.67 9.65
C GLY A 38 5.31 -3.48 9.31
N LEU A 39 4.93 -3.62 8.04
CA LEU A 39 3.55 -3.50 7.56
C LEU A 39 2.64 -4.67 7.95
N LEU A 40 3.20 -5.85 8.21
CA LEU A 40 2.44 -7.05 8.56
C LEU A 40 1.52 -6.85 9.77
N PRO A 41 2.00 -6.44 10.97
CA PRO A 41 1.16 -6.35 12.16
C PRO A 41 0.03 -5.30 12.01
N ILE A 42 0.29 -4.17 11.35
CA ILE A 42 -0.74 -3.14 11.13
C ILE A 42 -1.82 -3.63 10.16
N THR A 43 -1.43 -4.35 9.10
CA THR A 43 -2.34 -4.88 8.08
C THR A 43 -3.17 -6.07 8.62
N ILE A 44 -2.56 -6.96 9.41
CA ILE A 44 -3.29 -8.03 10.11
C ILE A 44 -4.33 -7.46 11.05
N TYR A 45 -3.97 -6.44 11.85
CA TYR A 45 -4.92 -5.85 12.77
C TYR A 45 -6.06 -5.12 12.05
N GLU A 46 -5.78 -4.47 10.92
CA GLU A 46 -6.79 -3.86 10.04
C GLU A 46 -7.78 -4.91 9.51
N ALA A 47 -7.29 -6.01 8.92
CA ALA A 47 -8.12 -7.10 8.42
C ALA A 47 -8.96 -7.76 9.52
N TYR A 48 -8.42 -7.86 10.74
CA TYR A 48 -9.16 -8.34 11.89
C TYR A 48 -10.28 -7.37 12.29
N ARG A 49 -10.00 -6.07 12.43
CA ARG A 49 -10.96 -5.14 13.06
C ARG A 49 -12.02 -4.58 12.12
N THR A 50 -11.80 -4.66 10.81
CA THR A 50 -12.63 -3.93 9.85
C THR A 50 -14.02 -4.57 9.76
N GLU A 51 -15.04 -3.72 9.84
CA GLU A 51 -16.44 -4.09 9.82
C GLU A 51 -17.15 -3.43 8.62
N GLY A 52 -18.14 -4.13 8.06
CA GLY A 52 -18.81 -3.80 6.80
C GLY A 52 -18.43 -4.78 5.69
N GLU A 53 -19.38 -5.18 4.85
CA GLU A 53 -19.16 -6.24 3.86
C GLU A 53 -18.07 -5.85 2.85
N THR A 54 -18.22 -4.68 2.23
CA THR A 54 -17.28 -4.17 1.22
C THR A 54 -15.93 -3.74 1.80
N THR A 55 -15.92 -3.11 2.97
CA THR A 55 -14.69 -2.67 3.67
C THR A 55 -13.92 -3.86 4.24
N ARG A 56 -14.61 -4.91 4.70
CA ARG A 56 -13.95 -6.14 5.14
C ARG A 56 -13.24 -6.83 3.99
N TRP A 57 -13.88 -6.96 2.83
CA TRP A 57 -13.21 -7.47 1.63
C TRP A 57 -11.97 -6.64 1.28
N ALA A 58 -12.08 -5.32 1.27
CA ALA A 58 -10.93 -4.43 1.02
C ALA A 58 -9.79 -4.66 2.03
N SER A 59 -10.09 -4.81 3.33
CA SER A 59 -9.06 -5.09 4.34
C SER A 59 -8.38 -6.46 4.17
N TRP A 60 -9.09 -7.47 3.68
CA TRP A 60 -8.50 -8.77 3.34
C TRP A 60 -7.65 -8.69 2.07
N VAL A 61 -8.08 -7.91 1.07
CA VAL A 61 -7.29 -7.64 -0.13
C VAL A 61 -5.95 -6.99 0.24
N LEU A 62 -5.93 -6.03 1.18
CA LEU A 62 -4.67 -5.46 1.69
C LEU A 62 -3.72 -6.52 2.25
N LEU A 63 -4.25 -7.44 3.07
CA LEU A 63 -3.43 -8.49 3.67
C LEU A 63 -2.92 -9.50 2.64
N VAL A 64 -3.77 -9.92 1.71
CA VAL A 64 -3.39 -10.84 0.62
C VAL A 64 -2.34 -10.18 -0.28
N ALA A 65 -2.53 -8.91 -0.64
CA ALA A 65 -1.55 -8.16 -1.44
C ALA A 65 -0.19 -8.09 -0.73
N LEU A 66 -0.17 -7.81 0.57
CA LEU A 66 1.08 -7.78 1.35
C LEU A 66 1.77 -9.16 1.41
N ILE A 67 1.00 -10.24 1.56
CA ILE A 67 1.55 -11.60 1.58
C ILE A 67 2.11 -11.99 0.21
N LEU A 68 1.38 -11.69 -0.87
CA LEU A 68 1.87 -11.94 -2.22
C LEU A 68 3.13 -11.14 -2.51
N GLU A 69 3.18 -9.88 -2.09
CA GLU A 69 4.37 -9.04 -2.20
C GLU A 69 5.55 -9.64 -1.43
N ALA A 70 5.33 -10.07 -0.19
CA ALA A 70 6.35 -10.75 0.60
C ALA A 70 6.89 -12.00 -0.11
N LEU A 71 6.02 -12.80 -0.72
CA LEU A 71 6.42 -14.00 -1.47
C LEU A 71 7.24 -13.65 -2.72
N LEU A 72 6.82 -12.63 -3.48
CA LEU A 72 7.57 -12.19 -4.67
C LEU A 72 8.98 -11.71 -4.31
N LEU A 73 9.10 -10.94 -3.23
CA LEU A 73 10.39 -10.43 -2.75
C LEU A 73 11.29 -11.54 -2.19
N VAL A 74 10.73 -12.52 -1.47
CA VAL A 74 11.51 -13.65 -0.92
C VAL A 74 11.98 -14.60 -2.03
N LEU A 75 11.17 -14.77 -3.08
CA LEU A 75 11.51 -15.64 -4.21
C LEU A 75 12.42 -14.95 -5.25
N ASP A 76 12.75 -13.67 -5.05
CA ASP A 76 13.54 -12.83 -5.98
C ASP A 76 12.99 -12.87 -7.41
N VAL A 77 11.67 -12.91 -7.52
CA VAL A 77 10.97 -13.05 -8.80
C VAL A 77 10.82 -11.66 -9.42
N ASN A 78 11.80 -11.26 -10.23
CA ASN A 78 11.71 -10.10 -11.12
C ASN A 78 10.84 -10.44 -12.34
N LEU A 79 9.55 -10.70 -12.10
CA LEU A 79 8.58 -10.71 -13.20
C LEU A 79 8.33 -9.27 -13.59
N ASP A 80 8.76 -8.92 -14.79
CA ASP A 80 8.46 -7.62 -15.37
C ASP A 80 7.06 -7.67 -15.97
N LEU A 81 6.17 -6.74 -15.58
CA LEU A 81 4.83 -6.67 -16.21
C LEU A 81 4.98 -6.47 -17.71
N ALA A 82 6.03 -5.76 -18.12
CA ALA A 82 6.36 -5.56 -19.52
C ALA A 82 6.64 -6.86 -20.26
N GLN A 83 7.31 -7.81 -19.59
CA GLN A 83 7.60 -9.13 -20.14
C GLN A 83 6.37 -10.03 -20.15
N LEU A 84 5.48 -9.90 -19.15
CA LEU A 84 4.26 -10.69 -19.05
C LEU A 84 3.17 -10.25 -20.04
N LEU A 85 3.05 -8.94 -20.28
CA LEU A 85 2.09 -8.34 -21.23
C LEU A 85 2.69 -8.10 -22.63
N GLY A 86 4.00 -8.28 -22.79
CA GLY A 86 4.72 -8.05 -24.06
C GLY A 86 4.72 -6.59 -24.52
N ARG A 87 4.59 -5.63 -23.59
CA ARG A 87 4.50 -4.18 -23.88
C ARG A 87 5.21 -3.41 -22.78
N GLU A 88 6.02 -2.40 -23.11
CA GLU A 88 6.76 -1.60 -22.10
C GLU A 88 5.89 -0.52 -21.43
N SER A 89 4.76 -0.18 -22.04
CA SER A 89 3.84 0.84 -21.54
C SER A 89 2.40 0.52 -21.94
N GLU A 90 1.45 0.84 -21.08
CA GLU A 90 0.02 0.68 -21.35
C GLU A 90 -0.70 2.02 -21.29
N VAL A 91 -1.60 2.25 -22.25
CA VAL A 91 -2.39 3.48 -22.30
C VAL A 91 -3.65 3.26 -21.47
N VAL A 92 -3.72 3.87 -20.29
CA VAL A 92 -4.89 3.83 -19.40
C VAL A 92 -5.50 5.22 -19.38
N ALA A 93 -6.77 5.33 -19.81
CA ALA A 93 -7.51 6.60 -19.84
C ALA A 93 -6.81 7.75 -20.60
N GLY A 94 -6.03 7.44 -21.63
CA GLY A 94 -5.33 8.43 -22.47
C GLY A 94 -3.92 8.80 -22.00
N TYR A 95 -3.44 8.25 -20.89
CA TYR A 95 -2.08 8.46 -20.39
C TYR A 95 -1.23 7.21 -20.57
N THR A 96 0.00 7.39 -21.05
CA THR A 96 0.99 6.33 -21.20
C THR A 96 1.59 6.02 -19.84
N VAL A 97 1.20 4.89 -19.24
CA VAL A 97 1.71 4.43 -17.95
C VAL A 97 2.82 3.40 -18.21
N PRO A 98 4.06 3.63 -17.76
CA PRO A 98 5.12 2.63 -17.88
C PRO A 98 4.77 1.40 -17.04
N LEU A 99 4.92 0.21 -17.63
CA LEU A 99 4.69 -1.05 -16.94
C LEU A 99 5.94 -1.36 -16.12
N GLY A 100 5.91 -1.05 -14.82
CA GLY A 100 7.00 -1.34 -13.88
C GLY A 100 7.06 -2.81 -13.46
N PRO A 101 8.02 -3.17 -12.59
CA PRO A 101 8.14 -4.53 -12.03
C PRO A 101 6.84 -4.99 -11.37
N VAL A 102 6.50 -6.28 -11.46
CA VAL A 102 5.27 -6.84 -10.83
C VAL A 102 5.26 -6.61 -9.31
N THR A 103 6.44 -6.57 -8.67
CA THR A 103 6.63 -6.24 -7.25
C THR A 103 6.12 -4.84 -6.87
N LEU A 104 5.89 -3.95 -7.84
CA LEU A 104 5.32 -2.65 -7.55
C LEU A 104 3.78 -2.66 -7.46
N VAL A 105 3.13 -3.64 -8.10
CA VAL A 105 1.67 -3.72 -8.17
C VAL A 105 1.06 -3.94 -6.79
N GLY A 106 1.66 -4.83 -5.98
CA GLY A 106 1.21 -5.11 -4.62
C GLY A 106 1.11 -3.84 -3.75
N PRO A 107 2.21 -3.10 -3.56
CA PRO A 107 2.24 -1.84 -2.81
C PRO A 107 1.26 -0.78 -3.34
N VAL A 108 1.11 -0.65 -4.66
CA VAL A 108 0.17 0.31 -5.28
C VAL A 108 -1.27 -0.08 -4.99
N VAL A 109 -1.62 -1.35 -5.18
CA VAL A 109 -2.96 -1.88 -4.84
C VAL A 109 -3.24 -1.67 -3.35
N MET A 110 -2.23 -1.86 -2.49
CA MET A 110 -2.36 -1.58 -1.06
C MET A 110 -2.66 -0.11 -0.77
N ALA A 111 -1.90 0.81 -1.37
CA ALA A 111 -2.09 2.25 -1.19
C ALA A 111 -3.51 2.68 -1.62
N VAL A 112 -3.93 2.28 -2.82
CA VAL A 112 -5.26 2.62 -3.37
C VAL A 112 -6.37 2.04 -2.51
N THR A 113 -6.27 0.75 -2.14
CA THR A 113 -7.29 0.08 -1.32
C THR A 113 -7.38 0.70 0.07
N ALA A 114 -6.24 1.09 0.66
CA ALA A 114 -6.21 1.78 1.95
C ALA A 114 -6.82 3.19 1.86
N ILE A 115 -6.58 3.94 0.79
CA ILE A 115 -7.25 5.23 0.54
C ILE A 115 -8.77 5.03 0.46
N ILE A 116 -9.24 4.02 -0.27
CA ILE A 116 -10.67 3.68 -0.34
C ILE A 116 -11.23 3.37 1.06
N LEU A 117 -10.49 2.63 1.90
CA LEU A 117 -10.89 2.36 3.28
C LEU A 117 -11.00 3.64 4.12
N ILE A 118 -10.08 4.59 3.97
CA ILE A 118 -10.12 5.88 4.67
C ILE A 118 -11.42 6.63 4.32
N VAL A 119 -11.75 6.71 3.03
CA VAL A 119 -12.92 7.43 2.54
C VAL A 119 -14.23 6.74 2.94
N ARG A 120 -14.31 5.41 2.79
CA ARG A 120 -15.55 4.64 2.98
C ARG A 120 -15.84 4.24 4.42
N THR A 121 -14.84 4.19 5.30
CA THR A 121 -15.02 3.73 6.68
C THR A 121 -15.32 4.88 7.63
N ARG A 122 -16.29 4.71 8.55
CA ARG A 122 -16.58 5.69 9.63
C ARG A 122 -15.78 5.43 10.92
N GLY A 123 -15.17 4.26 11.06
CA GLY A 123 -14.39 3.89 12.25
C GLY A 123 -13.07 4.65 12.36
N ARG A 124 -12.92 5.48 13.40
CA ARG A 124 -11.73 6.31 13.65
C ARG A 124 -10.41 5.52 13.62
N TYR A 125 -10.40 4.35 14.24
CA TYR A 125 -9.19 3.53 14.34
C TYR A 125 -8.86 2.76 13.05
N THR A 126 -9.87 2.37 12.26
CA THR A 126 -9.64 1.78 10.92
C THR A 126 -9.05 2.82 9.99
N ARG A 127 -9.56 4.07 10.00
CA ARG A 127 -8.94 5.18 9.27
C ARG A 127 -7.48 5.41 9.67
N TRP A 128 -7.18 5.30 10.96
CA TRP A 128 -5.83 5.47 11.47
C TRP A 128 -4.88 4.37 10.99
N LEU A 129 -5.31 3.11 11.00
CA LEU A 129 -4.52 1.98 10.49
C LEU A 129 -4.36 2.07 8.97
N ALA A 130 -5.43 2.36 8.24
CA ALA A 130 -5.39 2.57 6.80
C ALA A 130 -4.43 3.72 6.43
N ALA A 131 -4.40 4.82 7.19
CA ALA A 131 -3.42 5.88 6.98
C ALA A 131 -1.98 5.38 7.19
N GLY A 132 -1.73 4.57 8.23
CA GLY A 132 -0.44 3.93 8.43
C GLY A 132 -0.05 2.97 7.28
N ILE A 133 -1.01 2.22 6.75
CA ILE A 133 -0.79 1.33 5.59
C ILE A 133 -0.46 2.14 4.34
N VAL A 134 -1.16 3.26 4.07
CA VAL A 134 -0.84 4.16 2.95
C VAL A 134 0.61 4.67 3.05
N ILE A 135 1.03 5.12 4.23
CA ILE A 135 2.39 5.61 4.46
C ILE A 135 3.40 4.48 4.25
N GLY A 136 3.18 3.32 4.88
CA GLY A 136 4.10 2.19 4.75
C GLY A 136 4.18 1.64 3.31
N SER A 137 3.04 1.58 2.59
CA SER A 137 3.05 1.21 1.16
C SER A 137 3.78 2.23 0.31
N GLY A 138 3.65 3.53 0.61
CA GLY A 138 4.39 4.59 -0.07
C GLY A 138 5.90 4.47 0.14
N VAL A 139 6.34 4.12 1.36
CA VAL A 139 7.74 3.81 1.64
C VAL A 139 8.21 2.59 0.85
N LEU A 140 7.38 1.55 0.77
CA LEU A 140 7.71 0.34 0.02
C LEU A 140 7.86 0.63 -1.48
N ILE A 141 6.95 1.41 -2.06
CA ILE A 141 7.05 1.92 -3.44
C ILE A 141 8.37 2.67 -3.65
N TYR A 142 8.73 3.57 -2.73
CA TYR A 142 9.96 4.35 -2.83
C TYR A 142 11.23 3.48 -2.77
N ILE A 143 11.23 2.43 -1.94
CA ILE A 143 12.38 1.50 -1.83
C ILE A 143 12.50 0.65 -3.10
N LEU A 144 11.38 0.17 -3.65
CA LEU A 144 11.37 -0.67 -4.85
C LEU A 144 11.74 0.11 -6.11
N ASP A 145 11.13 1.27 -6.32
CA ASP A 145 11.48 2.15 -7.43
C ASP A 145 11.22 3.64 -7.07
N PRO A 146 12.28 4.40 -6.77
CA PRO A 146 12.15 5.81 -6.43
C PRO A 146 11.76 6.69 -7.62
N SER A 147 11.92 6.22 -8.87
CA SER A 147 11.62 7.00 -10.08
C SER A 147 10.12 7.18 -10.33
N ILE A 148 9.32 6.22 -9.84
CA ILE A 148 7.88 6.17 -10.05
C ILE A 148 7.16 7.28 -9.30
N ILE A 149 7.63 7.67 -8.13
CA ILE A 149 7.03 8.79 -7.39
C ILE A 149 7.10 10.08 -8.22
N GLY A 150 8.21 10.33 -8.93
CA GLY A 150 8.33 11.50 -9.81
C GLY A 150 7.37 11.46 -11.01
N GLN A 151 7.20 10.29 -11.61
CA GLN A 151 6.30 10.11 -12.76
C GLN A 151 4.82 10.27 -12.37
N TRP A 152 4.40 9.66 -11.27
CA TRP A 152 3.01 9.75 -10.80
C TRP A 152 2.67 11.14 -10.26
N LEU A 153 3.60 11.83 -9.59
CA LEU A 153 3.38 13.22 -9.19
C LEU A 153 3.20 14.13 -10.41
N GLY A 154 3.97 13.89 -11.48
CA GLY A 154 3.80 14.58 -12.77
C GLY A 154 2.41 14.37 -13.34
N VAL A 155 1.94 13.11 -13.44
CA VAL A 155 0.59 12.78 -13.91
C VAL A 155 -0.50 13.41 -13.05
N VAL A 156 -0.36 13.41 -11.72
CA VAL A 156 -1.33 14.02 -10.80
C VAL A 156 -1.36 15.54 -10.92
N LEU A 157 -0.20 16.19 -11.05
CA LEU A 157 -0.12 17.62 -11.28
C LEU A 157 -0.73 18.00 -12.63
N ASP A 158 -0.41 17.26 -13.69
CA ASP A 158 -0.93 17.49 -15.04
C ASP A 158 -2.44 17.23 -15.14
N ALA A 159 -2.97 16.27 -14.37
CA ALA A 159 -4.40 15.98 -14.30
C ALA A 159 -5.18 16.94 -13.38
N GLY A 160 -4.52 17.58 -12.40
CA GLY A 160 -5.13 18.53 -11.47
C GLY A 160 -5.09 20.00 -11.90
N LEU A 161 -4.16 20.36 -12.79
CA LEU A 161 -4.05 21.71 -13.37
C LEU A 161 -5.20 22.16 -14.31
N PRO A 162 -5.97 21.28 -14.99
CA PRO A 162 -7.08 21.70 -15.85
C PRO A 162 -8.28 22.27 -15.08
N GLU A 163 -8.39 22.05 -13.77
CA GLU A 163 -9.49 22.58 -12.94
C GLU A 163 -9.22 24.01 -12.41
N LEU A 164 -8.05 24.59 -12.69
CA LEU A 164 -7.61 25.91 -12.19
C LEU A 164 -7.40 26.97 -13.30
N GLN A 165 -7.78 26.68 -14.55
CA GLN A 165 -7.83 27.64 -15.66
C GLN A 165 -9.26 27.77 -16.19
#